data_AF-A0AAF0QX38-F1
#
_entry.id   AF-A0AAF0QX38-F1
#
_cell.length_a   1.000
_cell.length_b   1.000
_cell.length_c   1.000
_cell.angle_alpha   90.00
_cell.angle_beta   90.00
_cell.angle_gamma   90.00
#
_symmetry.space_group_name_H-M   'P 1'
#
loop_
_entity.id
_entity.type
_entity.pdbx_description
1 polymer ?
#
loop_
_entity_poly.entity_id
_entity_poly.type
_entity_poly.pdbx_seq_one_letter_code
_entity_poly.pdbx_strand_id
1 'polypeptide(L)'
;MIARVNNVTITTILIILNFIILVHGASKVPCYFIFGDSLLDNGNNNNLNTEAKANYPPYGIDFPNGPTGRFTNGRNMADILGHFLFLIFRLIYFDSWELLGFDDYIPPFASAIGREILQGVNYASGSAGIRNETGSHLGNRIFLDLQLQNHHNTILRMVDLVGNRVATNAHLNTCLYIVGIGSNDYINNYLVPKRYSTNSLYTPSQYATLLVQQYAQQLKVQH
;
A
#
# COMPACT_ATOMS: atom_id res chain seq x y z
N MET A 1 28.70 -30.59 -47.88
CA MET A 1 29.79 -29.70 -47.43
C MET A 1 29.55 -29.44 -45.95
N ILE A 2 30.29 -30.10 -45.05
CA ILE A 2 30.08 -29.96 -43.59
C ILE A 2 30.81 -28.70 -43.16
N ALA A 3 30.06 -27.65 -42.77
CA ALA A 3 30.66 -26.42 -42.28
C ALA A 3 31.38 -26.72 -40.96
N ARG A 4 32.71 -26.50 -40.93
CA ARG A 4 33.50 -26.61 -39.69
C ARG A 4 33.16 -25.43 -38.80
N VAL A 5 32.38 -25.67 -37.75
CA VAL A 5 32.20 -24.70 -36.67
C VAL A 5 33.53 -24.62 -35.91
N ASN A 6 34.13 -23.42 -35.82
CA ASN A 6 35.41 -23.25 -35.15
C ASN A 6 35.23 -23.22 -33.61
N ASN A 7 36.25 -23.65 -32.87
CA ASN A 7 36.21 -23.74 -31.40
C ASN A 7 35.95 -22.38 -30.72
N VAL A 8 36.33 -21.28 -31.37
CA VAL A 8 36.05 -19.93 -30.89
C VAL A 8 34.55 -19.67 -30.90
N THR A 9 33.84 -20.03 -31.97
CA THR A 9 32.38 -19.85 -32.12
C THR A 9 31.63 -20.66 -31.07
N ILE A 10 32.08 -21.89 -30.80
CA ILE A 10 31.50 -22.76 -29.76
C ILE A 10 31.70 -22.13 -28.37
N THR A 11 32.90 -21.63 -28.09
CA THR A 11 33.23 -21.00 -26.80
C THR A 11 32.42 -19.72 -26.59
N THR A 12 32.28 -18.88 -27.61
CA THR A 12 31.47 -17.66 -27.54
C THR A 12 29.99 -17.97 -27.30
N ILE A 13 29.45 -19.00 -27.97
CA ILE A 13 28.06 -19.45 -27.76
C ILE A 13 27.87 -19.97 -26.32
N LEU A 14 28.80 -20.76 -25.79
CA LEU A 14 28.75 -21.26 -24.42
C LEU A 14 28.84 -20.15 -23.38
N ILE A 15 29.67 -19.13 -23.62
CA ILE A 15 29.77 -17.95 -22.75
C ILE A 15 28.46 -17.16 -22.78
N ILE A 16 27.87 -16.92 -23.96
CA ILE A 16 26.57 -16.25 -24.09
C ILE A 16 25.47 -17.05 -23.38
N LEU A 17 25.41 -18.37 -23.56
CA LEU A 17 24.45 -19.24 -22.85
C LEU A 17 24.63 -19.18 -21.33
N ASN A 18 25.86 -19.14 -20.82
CA ASN A 18 26.12 -18.97 -19.39
C ASN A 18 25.67 -17.59 -18.88
N PHE A 19 25.86 -16.52 -19.65
CA PHE A 19 25.35 -15.19 -19.28
C PHE A 19 23.81 -15.11 -19.29
N ILE A 20 23.13 -15.85 -20.17
CA ILE A 20 21.66 -15.94 -20.19
C ILE A 20 21.14 -16.69 -18.94
N ILE A 21 21.87 -17.69 -18.43
CA ILE A 21 21.49 -18.45 -17.23
C ILE A 21 21.76 -17.66 -15.93
N LEU A 22 22.69 -16.70 -15.94
CA LEU A 22 23.13 -15.96 -14.75
C LEU A 22 22.27 -14.75 -14.36
N VAL A 23 21.31 -14.33 -15.20
CA VAL A 23 20.39 -13.24 -14.83
C VAL A 23 19.08 -13.80 -14.28
N HIS A 24 19.10 -14.28 -13.05
CA HIS A 24 17.88 -14.55 -12.26
C HIS A 24 17.42 -13.29 -11.52
N GLY A 25 17.13 -12.24 -12.28
CA GLY A 25 16.60 -10.98 -11.74
C GLY A 25 15.10 -11.09 -11.47
N ALA A 26 14.71 -11.71 -10.36
CA ALA A 26 13.33 -11.66 -9.87
C ALA A 26 13.23 -10.76 -8.66
N SER A 27 13.07 -9.45 -8.90
CA SER A 27 12.55 -8.56 -7.85
C SER A 27 11.07 -8.89 -7.64
N LYS A 28 10.81 -9.97 -6.90
CA LYS A 28 9.47 -10.28 -6.40
C LYS A 28 9.13 -9.19 -5.40
N VAL A 29 7.99 -8.51 -5.57
CA VAL A 29 7.39 -7.70 -4.51
C VAL A 29 6.56 -8.68 -3.67
N PRO A 30 7.07 -9.19 -2.53
CA PRO A 30 6.41 -10.27 -1.82
C PRO A 30 5.32 -9.78 -0.88
N CYS A 31 5.18 -8.45 -0.76
CA CYS A 31 4.30 -7.80 0.19
C CYS A 31 3.94 -6.39 -0.27
N TYR A 32 2.74 -5.95 0.10
CA TYR A 32 2.19 -4.67 -0.32
C TYR A 32 1.45 -3.96 0.83
N PHE A 33 2.02 -2.87 1.33
CA PHE A 33 1.46 -2.06 2.41
C PHE A 33 0.90 -0.74 1.90
N ILE A 34 -0.28 -0.37 2.39
CA ILE A 34 -1.07 0.74 1.84
C ILE A 34 -1.41 1.72 2.95
N PHE A 35 -1.09 2.99 2.75
CA PHE A 35 -1.44 4.11 3.64
C PHE A 35 -2.23 5.13 2.85
N GLY A 36 -3.19 5.79 3.48
CA GLY A 36 -3.95 6.80 2.76
C GLY A 36 -5.28 7.19 3.34
N ASP A 37 -6.10 7.77 2.47
CA ASP A 37 -7.46 8.16 2.77
C ASP A 37 -8.51 7.25 2.12
N SER A 38 -9.74 7.75 1.95
CA SER A 38 -10.86 7.05 1.30
C SER A 38 -10.53 6.48 -0.08
N LEU A 39 -9.57 7.06 -0.82
CA LEU A 39 -9.20 6.58 -2.15
C LEU A 39 -8.53 5.20 -2.13
N LEU A 40 -8.00 4.80 -0.97
CA LEU A 40 -7.28 3.55 -0.77
C LEU A 40 -7.92 2.67 0.31
N ASP A 41 -8.84 3.20 1.13
CA ASP A 41 -9.56 2.44 2.16
C ASP A 41 -10.39 1.30 1.56
N ASN A 42 -10.39 0.17 2.24
CA ASN A 42 -11.14 -1.02 1.90
C ASN A 42 -11.88 -1.65 3.08
N GLY A 43 -12.05 -0.92 4.19
CA GLY A 43 -12.87 -1.34 5.32
C GLY A 43 -12.42 -0.90 6.70
N ASN A 44 -11.35 -0.10 6.83
CA ASN A 44 -10.87 0.34 8.16
C ASN A 44 -11.87 1.25 8.86
N ASN A 45 -12.71 1.97 8.11
CA ASN A 45 -13.74 2.86 8.67
C ASN A 45 -15.02 2.15 9.12
N ASN A 46 -15.23 0.88 8.76
CA ASN A 46 -16.53 0.21 8.92
C ASN A 46 -17.05 0.20 10.36
N ASN A 47 -16.15 -0.04 11.32
CA ASN A 47 -16.48 -0.16 12.75
C ASN A 47 -16.20 1.12 13.56
N LEU A 48 -15.75 2.19 12.91
CA LEU A 48 -15.53 3.48 13.58
C LEU A 48 -16.85 4.23 13.78
N ASN A 49 -16.96 5.06 14.82
CA ASN A 49 -18.08 6.00 14.93
C ASN A 49 -17.79 7.23 14.06
N THR A 50 -18.22 7.20 12.80
CA THR A 50 -17.88 8.20 11.78
C THR A 50 -18.90 8.22 10.65
N GLU A 51 -19.09 9.39 10.05
CA GLU A 51 -19.85 9.58 8.80
C GLU A 51 -19.05 9.18 7.57
N ALA A 52 -17.72 9.08 7.67
CA ALA A 52 -16.84 8.70 6.58
C ALA A 52 -16.82 7.16 6.40
N LYS A 53 -17.93 6.58 5.89
CA LYS A 53 -18.06 5.14 5.62
C LYS A 53 -18.55 4.87 4.20
N ALA A 54 -18.19 3.68 3.69
CA ALA A 54 -18.61 3.20 2.38
C ALA A 54 -18.99 1.70 2.40
N ASN A 55 -19.50 1.21 3.52
CA ASN A 55 -19.98 -0.16 3.70
C ASN A 55 -21.50 -0.28 3.56
N TYR A 56 -22.09 0.52 2.67
CA TYR A 56 -23.52 0.53 2.36
C TYR A 56 -23.75 0.94 0.90
N PRO A 57 -24.90 0.58 0.27
CA PRO A 57 -25.21 0.99 -1.10
C PRO A 57 -25.29 2.52 -1.27
N PRO A 58 -24.86 3.10 -2.41
CA PRO A 58 -24.52 2.44 -3.67
C PRO A 58 -23.07 1.94 -3.77
N TYR A 59 -22.24 2.13 -2.73
CA TYR A 59 -20.85 1.65 -2.76
C TYR A 59 -20.79 0.13 -2.93
N GLY A 60 -19.80 -0.35 -3.67
CA GLY A 60 -19.59 -1.78 -3.90
C GLY A 60 -20.62 -2.46 -4.79
N ILE A 61 -21.50 -1.74 -5.51
CA ILE A 61 -22.50 -2.35 -6.41
C ILE A 61 -21.87 -3.20 -7.53
N ASP A 62 -20.68 -2.84 -8.01
CA ASP A 62 -19.90 -3.55 -9.02
C ASP A 62 -18.81 -4.45 -8.37
N PHE A 63 -18.72 -4.49 -7.04
CA PHE A 63 -17.73 -5.30 -6.33
C PHE A 63 -18.32 -6.68 -5.99
N PRO A 64 -17.61 -7.81 -6.24
CA PRO A 64 -18.17 -9.15 -6.04
C PRO A 64 -18.73 -9.43 -4.63
N ASN A 65 -18.13 -8.81 -3.61
CA ASN A 65 -18.53 -8.99 -2.21
C ASN A 65 -19.45 -7.87 -1.69
N GLY A 66 -19.97 -7.02 -2.58
CA GLY A 66 -20.81 -5.88 -2.23
C GLY A 66 -20.05 -4.75 -1.50
N PRO A 67 -20.75 -3.95 -0.69
CA PRO A 67 -20.18 -2.82 0.03
C PRO A 67 -19.17 -3.26 1.11
N THR A 68 -17.88 -3.15 0.82
CA THR A 68 -16.80 -3.58 1.72
C THR A 68 -16.19 -2.44 2.55
N GLY A 69 -16.54 -1.18 2.27
CA GLY A 69 -15.85 0.01 2.81
C GLY A 69 -14.96 0.72 1.79
N ARG A 70 -14.94 0.25 0.54
CA ARG A 70 -14.32 0.95 -0.59
C ARG A 70 -15.20 2.11 -1.05
N PHE A 71 -14.64 3.31 -1.14
CA PHE A 71 -15.35 4.53 -1.57
C PHE A 71 -15.54 4.59 -3.10
N THR A 72 -16.03 3.51 -3.69
CA THR A 72 -16.25 3.31 -5.13
C THR A 72 -17.32 2.23 -5.32
N ASN A 73 -17.84 2.08 -6.54
CA ASN A 73 -18.73 0.98 -6.88
C ASN A 73 -18.00 -0.37 -6.94
N GLY A 74 -16.67 -0.38 -7.15
CA GLY A 74 -15.91 -1.60 -7.41
C GLY A 74 -14.56 -1.61 -6.68
N ARG A 75 -13.50 -1.89 -7.45
CA ARG A 75 -12.11 -1.86 -6.99
C ARG A 75 -11.64 -0.42 -6.79
N ASN A 76 -10.88 -0.17 -5.73
CA ASN A 76 -10.20 1.10 -5.52
C ASN A 76 -8.81 1.11 -6.19
N MET A 77 -8.06 2.22 -6.08
CA MET A 77 -6.74 2.34 -6.71
C MET A 77 -5.74 1.32 -6.17
N ALA A 78 -5.78 1.01 -4.87
CA ALA A 78 -4.89 0.04 -4.26
C ALA A 78 -5.13 -1.38 -4.82
N ASP A 79 -6.40 -1.77 -5.00
CA ASP A 79 -6.79 -3.05 -5.59
C ASP A 79 -6.32 -3.15 -7.05
N ILE A 80 -6.49 -2.08 -7.82
CA ILE A 80 -6.10 -2.02 -9.23
C ILE A 80 -4.58 -2.19 -9.35
N LEU A 81 -3.80 -1.47 -8.54
CA LEU A 81 -2.34 -1.60 -8.50
C LEU A 81 -1.92 -3.01 -8.10
N GLY A 82 -2.51 -3.59 -7.05
CA GLY A 82 -2.23 -4.97 -6.64
C GLY A 82 -2.53 -5.98 -7.74
N HIS A 83 -3.64 -5.81 -8.46
CA HIS A 83 -4.02 -6.68 -9.57
C HIS A 83 -3.06 -6.55 -10.77
N PHE A 84 -2.68 -5.32 -11.15
CA PHE A 84 -1.69 -5.12 -12.21
C PHE A 84 -0.35 -5.76 -11.85
N LEU A 85 0.07 -5.60 -10.60
CA LEU A 85 1.30 -6.18 -10.09
C LEU A 85 1.26 -7.71 -10.18
N PHE A 86 0.16 -8.32 -9.73
CA PHE A 86 -0.09 -9.76 -9.88
C PHE A 86 -0.04 -10.21 -11.35
N LEU A 87 -0.71 -9.51 -12.27
CA LEU A 87 -0.72 -9.88 -13.69
C LEU A 87 0.67 -9.80 -14.33
N ILE A 88 1.43 -8.75 -14.06
CA ILE A 88 2.80 -8.59 -14.56
C ILE A 88 3.67 -9.74 -14.06
N PHE A 89 3.60 -10.03 -12.76
CA PHE A 89 4.39 -11.11 -12.19
C PHE A 89 3.97 -12.49 -12.71
N ARG A 90 2.67 -12.74 -12.90
CA ARG A 90 2.17 -13.98 -13.52
C ARG A 90 2.69 -14.16 -14.95
N LEU A 91 2.76 -13.09 -15.74
CA LEU A 91 3.27 -13.14 -17.12
C LEU A 91 4.78 -13.40 -17.19
N ILE A 92 5.55 -12.83 -16.25
CA ILE A 92 7.02 -12.93 -16.26
C ILE A 92 7.49 -14.24 -15.61
N TYR A 93 6.81 -14.75 -14.60
CA TYR A 93 7.25 -15.89 -13.78
C TYR A 93 6.30 -17.08 -13.90
N PHE A 94 6.10 -17.55 -15.14
CA PHE A 94 5.12 -18.57 -15.57
C PHE A 94 5.05 -19.83 -14.69
N ASP A 95 6.15 -20.22 -14.03
CA ASP A 95 6.25 -21.41 -13.16
C ASP A 95 6.33 -21.09 -11.65
N SER A 96 6.18 -19.83 -11.23
CA SER A 96 6.30 -19.38 -9.83
C SER A 96 5.11 -18.55 -9.34
N TRP A 97 3.97 -18.63 -10.00
CA TRP A 97 2.77 -17.83 -9.68
C TRP A 97 2.16 -18.20 -8.31
N GLU A 98 2.30 -19.45 -7.85
CA GLU A 98 1.91 -19.86 -6.48
C GLU A 98 2.69 -19.10 -5.38
N LEU A 99 3.78 -18.40 -5.71
CA LEU A 99 4.57 -17.60 -4.77
C LEU A 99 4.15 -16.13 -4.69
N LEU A 100 3.17 -15.70 -5.49
CA LEU A 100 2.62 -14.35 -5.43
C LEU A 100 1.37 -14.39 -4.55
N GLY A 101 1.53 -14.08 -3.27
CA GLY A 101 0.45 -14.06 -2.29
C GLY A 101 -0.56 -12.91 -2.46
N PHE A 102 -0.97 -12.60 -3.69
CA PHE A 102 -2.02 -11.62 -4.01
C PHE A 102 -3.20 -12.26 -4.75
N ASP A 103 -3.45 -13.56 -4.53
CA ASP A 103 -4.66 -14.21 -5.03
C ASP A 103 -5.94 -13.53 -4.47
N ASP A 104 -5.81 -12.86 -3.32
CA ASP A 104 -6.83 -12.05 -2.68
C ASP A 104 -6.41 -10.58 -2.49
N TYR A 105 -7.40 -9.71 -2.26
CA TYR A 105 -7.16 -8.30 -1.95
C TYR A 105 -6.45 -8.13 -0.61
N ILE A 106 -5.54 -7.14 -0.50
CA ILE A 106 -4.87 -6.81 0.77
C ILE A 106 -5.92 -6.50 1.85
N PRO A 107 -5.88 -7.16 3.02
CA PRO A 107 -6.90 -6.96 4.05
C PRO A 107 -6.77 -5.57 4.72
N PRO A 108 -7.89 -4.95 5.15
CA PRO A 108 -7.82 -3.80 6.05
C PRO A 108 -7.19 -4.22 7.38
N PHE A 109 -6.42 -3.33 8.00
CA PHE A 109 -5.85 -3.54 9.33
C PHE A 109 -6.90 -3.98 10.37
N ALA A 110 -8.13 -3.47 10.24
CA ALA A 110 -9.26 -3.82 11.11
C ALA A 110 -9.60 -5.32 11.13
N SER A 111 -9.24 -6.10 10.09
CA SER A 111 -9.51 -7.55 10.03
C SER A 111 -8.27 -8.41 9.82
N ALA A 112 -7.08 -7.83 9.65
CA ALA A 112 -5.86 -8.56 9.29
C ALA A 112 -5.28 -9.39 10.45
N ILE A 113 -5.22 -10.71 10.29
CA ILE A 113 -4.84 -11.71 11.31
C ILE A 113 -3.89 -12.78 10.78
N GLY A 114 -3.14 -13.43 11.68
CA GLY A 114 -2.28 -14.56 11.31
C GLY A 114 -1.21 -14.20 10.26
N ARG A 115 -0.94 -15.12 9.33
CA ARG A 115 0.16 -15.01 8.35
C ARG A 115 -0.13 -14.11 7.15
N GLU A 116 -1.38 -13.70 6.93
CA GLU A 116 -1.73 -12.81 5.81
C GLU A 116 -1.02 -11.44 5.91
N ILE A 117 -0.72 -10.99 7.13
CA ILE A 117 0.01 -9.74 7.37
C ILE A 117 1.42 -9.75 6.77
N LEU A 118 1.98 -10.93 6.49
CA LEU A 118 3.28 -11.07 5.81
C LEU A 118 3.20 -10.67 4.34
N GLN A 119 2.01 -10.72 3.72
CA GLN A 119 1.76 -10.33 2.34
C GLN A 119 1.33 -8.86 2.22
N GLY A 120 0.99 -8.21 3.32
CA GLY A 120 0.63 -6.79 3.32
C GLY A 120 -0.61 -6.51 4.15
N VAL A 121 -0.80 -5.22 4.46
CA VAL A 121 -1.97 -4.72 5.18
C VAL A 121 -2.30 -3.32 4.68
N ASN A 122 -3.59 -3.04 4.59
CA ASN A 122 -4.10 -1.73 4.23
C ASN A 122 -4.47 -0.94 5.51
N TYR A 123 -3.81 0.20 5.72
CA TYR A 123 -4.00 1.11 6.85
C TYR A 123 -4.81 2.36 6.47
N ALA A 124 -5.15 2.54 5.18
CA ALA A 124 -5.86 3.71 4.69
C ALA A 124 -7.24 3.85 5.35
N SER A 125 -7.68 5.08 5.58
CA SER A 125 -8.90 5.37 6.32
C SER A 125 -9.63 6.57 5.74
N GLY A 126 -10.93 6.43 5.46
CA GLY A 126 -11.77 7.53 5.01
C GLY A 126 -11.64 8.78 5.88
N SER A 127 -11.60 9.95 5.22
CA SER A 127 -11.40 11.27 5.85
C SER A 127 -10.03 11.50 6.54
N ALA A 128 -9.09 10.56 6.48
CA ALA A 128 -7.77 10.73 7.05
C ALA A 128 -6.96 11.82 6.32
N GLY A 129 -6.13 12.54 7.09
CA GLY A 129 -5.16 13.49 6.58
C GLY A 129 -3.76 13.22 7.14
N ILE A 130 -2.81 13.99 6.63
CA ILE A 130 -1.44 14.11 7.15
C ILE A 130 -1.51 14.62 8.60
N ARG A 131 -2.40 15.58 8.86
CA ARG A 131 -2.57 16.19 10.18
C ARG A 131 -3.57 15.45 11.05
N ASN A 132 -3.29 15.44 12.34
CA ASN A 132 -4.02 14.62 13.32
C ASN A 132 -5.43 15.12 13.60
N GLU A 133 -5.75 16.38 13.27
CA GLU A 133 -7.06 17.01 13.41
C GLU A 133 -7.91 16.97 12.13
N THR A 134 -7.31 16.72 10.97
CA THR A 134 -8.00 16.70 9.67
C THR A 134 -9.16 15.71 9.68
N GLY A 135 -10.34 16.12 9.18
CA GLY A 135 -11.50 15.24 9.07
C GLY A 135 -12.21 14.85 10.37
N SER A 136 -11.75 15.35 11.53
CA SER A 136 -12.34 15.02 12.85
C SER A 136 -13.82 15.41 12.98
N HIS A 137 -14.29 16.39 12.22
CA HIS A 137 -15.69 16.80 12.23
C HIS A 137 -16.65 15.74 11.67
N LEU A 138 -16.14 14.75 10.94
CA LEU A 138 -16.89 13.60 10.45
C LEU A 138 -16.90 12.43 11.47
N GLY A 139 -16.18 12.55 12.59
CA GLY A 139 -16.05 11.53 13.63
C GLY A 139 -14.68 10.86 13.66
N ASN A 140 -14.65 9.61 14.12
CA ASN A 140 -13.42 8.84 14.27
C ASN A 140 -12.80 8.48 12.92
N ARG A 141 -11.47 8.53 12.84
CA ARG A 141 -10.67 8.16 11.66
C ARG A 141 -9.24 7.84 12.05
N ILE A 142 -8.56 7.09 11.19
CA ILE A 142 -7.15 6.70 11.37
C ILE A 142 -6.27 7.67 10.57
N PHE A 143 -5.89 8.79 11.18
CA PHE A 143 -4.96 9.76 10.56
C PHE A 143 -3.55 9.17 10.42
N LEU A 144 -2.68 9.80 9.61
CA LEU A 144 -1.43 9.17 9.15
C LEU A 144 -0.54 8.65 10.29
N ASP A 145 -0.36 9.41 11.37
CA ASP A 145 0.42 8.94 12.54
C ASP A 145 -0.15 7.64 13.14
N LEU A 146 -1.47 7.49 13.20
CA LEU A 146 -2.11 6.26 13.70
C LEU A 146 -1.97 5.11 12.68
N GLN A 147 -1.95 5.41 11.38
CA GLN A 147 -1.66 4.40 10.36
C GLN A 147 -0.22 3.87 10.49
N LEU A 148 0.74 4.77 10.73
CA LEU A 148 2.13 4.40 11.00
C LEU A 148 2.26 3.57 12.29
N GLN A 149 1.50 3.91 13.33
CA GLN A 149 1.45 3.11 14.55
C GLN A 149 0.86 1.71 14.31
N ASN A 150 -0.20 1.60 13.51
CA ASN A 150 -0.78 0.31 13.12
C ASN A 150 0.21 -0.53 12.31
N HIS A 151 1.01 0.11 11.44
CA HIS A 151 2.08 -0.57 10.74
C HIS A 151 3.18 -1.06 11.67
N HIS A 152 3.61 -0.23 12.62
CA HIS A 152 4.56 -0.64 13.65
C HIS A 152 4.07 -1.88 14.43
N ASN A 153 2.80 -1.88 14.86
CA ASN A 153 2.18 -3.02 15.52
C ASN A 153 2.15 -4.27 14.62
N THR A 154 1.95 -4.08 13.32
CA THR A 154 2.00 -5.17 12.34
C THR A 154 3.42 -5.74 12.24
N ILE A 155 4.45 -4.90 12.18
CA ILE A 155 5.85 -5.34 12.16
C ILE A 155 6.17 -6.17 13.40
N LEU A 156 5.73 -5.75 14.60
CA LEU A 156 5.95 -6.53 15.82
C LEU A 156 5.33 -7.94 15.71
N ARG A 157 4.10 -8.04 15.22
CA ARG A 157 3.45 -9.33 14.95
C ARG A 157 4.19 -10.15 13.88
N MET A 158 4.76 -9.49 12.87
CA MET A 158 5.58 -10.18 11.85
C MET A 158 6.87 -10.73 12.44
N VAL A 159 7.50 -10.04 13.40
CA VAL A 159 8.68 -10.56 14.11
C VAL A 159 8.35 -11.86 14.83
N ASP A 160 7.18 -11.94 15.48
CA ASP A 160 6.74 -13.17 16.15
C ASP A 160 6.49 -14.32 15.16
N LEU A 161 5.91 -14.02 13.99
CA LEU A 161 5.59 -15.03 12.97
C LEU A 161 6.82 -15.54 12.20
N VAL A 162 7.77 -14.65 11.92
CA VAL A 162 9.02 -14.95 11.21
C VAL A 162 10.07 -15.53 12.18
N GLY A 163 9.99 -15.16 13.46
CA GLY A 163 10.84 -15.64 14.53
C GLY A 163 12.08 -14.78 14.82
N ASN A 164 12.37 -13.75 14.01
CA ASN A 164 13.46 -12.81 14.30
C ASN A 164 13.37 -11.50 13.50
N ARG A 165 13.89 -10.41 14.10
CA ARG A 165 13.85 -9.06 13.51
C ARG A 165 14.69 -8.90 12.25
N VAL A 166 15.79 -9.64 12.11
CA VAL A 166 16.69 -9.52 10.94
C VAL A 166 15.98 -10.00 9.67
N ALA A 167 15.35 -11.18 9.73
CA ALA A 167 14.57 -11.73 8.63
C ALA A 167 13.31 -10.90 8.34
N THR A 168 12.62 -10.40 9.37
CA THR A 168 11.47 -9.50 9.17
C THR A 168 11.90 -8.21 8.44
N ASN A 169 12.99 -7.58 8.84
CA ASN A 169 13.49 -6.38 8.16
C ASN A 169 13.93 -6.68 6.73
N ALA A 170 14.61 -7.81 6.50
CA ALA A 170 14.99 -8.24 5.16
C ALA A 170 13.76 -8.44 4.25
N HIS A 171 12.68 -9.02 4.79
CA HIS A 171 11.39 -9.14 4.09
C HIS A 171 10.78 -7.77 3.79
N LEU A 172 10.68 -6.90 4.79
CA LEU A 172 10.10 -5.55 4.66
C LEU A 172 10.80 -4.68 3.60
N ASN A 173 12.13 -4.83 3.46
CA ASN A 173 12.94 -4.10 2.47
C ASN A 173 12.65 -4.48 1.01
N THR A 174 11.86 -5.54 0.78
CA THR A 174 11.44 -5.97 -0.56
C THR A 174 9.97 -5.67 -0.85
N CYS A 175 9.22 -5.16 0.14
CA CYS A 175 7.81 -4.83 -0.02
C CYS A 175 7.59 -3.55 -0.83
N LEU A 176 6.42 -3.46 -1.44
CA LEU A 176 5.90 -2.21 -1.99
C LEU A 176 5.11 -1.46 -0.92
N TYR A 177 5.35 -0.16 -0.85
CA TYR A 177 4.60 0.78 -0.02
C TYR A 177 3.95 1.82 -0.91
N ILE A 178 2.67 2.08 -0.71
CA ILE A 178 2.00 3.25 -1.31
C ILE A 178 1.42 4.14 -0.23
N VAL A 179 1.46 5.44 -0.49
CA VAL A 179 0.90 6.44 0.41
C VAL A 179 0.11 7.46 -0.43
N GLY A 180 -1.21 7.47 -0.26
CA GLY A 180 -2.12 8.39 -0.97
C GLY A 180 -2.94 9.18 0.04
N ILE A 181 -2.45 10.37 0.43
CA ILE A 181 -3.04 11.19 1.48
C ILE A 181 -2.71 12.66 1.28
N GLY A 182 -3.48 13.56 1.90
CA GLY A 182 -3.26 15.02 1.84
C GLY A 182 -4.44 15.79 1.27
N SER A 183 -5.32 15.12 0.51
CA SER A 183 -6.52 15.73 -0.07
C SER A 183 -7.44 16.31 1.01
N ASN A 184 -7.67 15.53 2.07
CA ASN A 184 -8.50 15.89 3.21
C ASN A 184 -7.95 17.06 4.03
N ASP A 185 -6.62 17.27 4.06
CA ASP A 185 -6.04 18.41 4.75
C ASP A 185 -6.50 19.74 4.10
N TYR A 186 -6.90 19.71 2.83
CA TYR A 186 -7.60 20.82 2.20
C TYR A 186 -9.12 20.72 2.39
N ILE A 187 -9.76 19.68 1.83
CA ILE A 187 -11.24 19.65 1.73
C ILE A 187 -11.95 19.44 3.06
N ASN A 188 -11.28 18.80 4.02
CA ASN A 188 -11.81 18.42 5.33
C ASN A 188 -11.02 19.10 6.48
N ASN A 189 -10.29 20.18 6.17
CA ASN A 189 -9.63 21.04 7.14
C ASN A 189 -9.50 22.49 6.64
N TYR A 190 -8.54 22.80 5.74
CA TYR A 190 -8.24 24.17 5.30
C TYR A 190 -9.46 24.91 4.71
N LEU A 191 -10.25 24.22 3.89
CA LEU A 191 -11.42 24.79 3.20
C LEU A 191 -12.71 24.72 4.03
N VAL A 192 -12.62 24.38 5.32
CA VAL A 192 -13.77 24.28 6.24
C VAL A 192 -13.62 25.26 7.42
N PRO A 193 -13.64 26.59 7.16
CA PRO A 193 -13.38 27.63 8.18
C PRO A 193 -14.34 27.60 9.38
N LYS A 194 -15.56 27.07 9.21
CA LYS A 194 -16.53 26.97 10.30
C LYS A 194 -16.16 25.91 11.34
N ARG A 195 -15.23 25.00 11.01
CA ARG A 195 -14.78 23.89 11.87
C ARG A 195 -13.31 24.00 12.25
N TYR A 196 -12.48 24.61 11.40
CA TYR A 196 -11.04 24.71 11.61
C TYR A 196 -10.54 26.13 11.40
N SER A 197 -9.59 26.56 12.23
CA SER A 197 -8.95 27.88 12.14
C SER A 197 -7.82 27.94 11.11
N THR A 198 -7.50 26.83 10.44
CA THR A 198 -6.31 26.65 9.61
C THR A 198 -6.14 27.73 8.55
N ASN A 199 -7.20 28.09 7.83
CA ASN A 199 -7.13 29.12 6.78
C ASN A 199 -7.05 30.56 7.32
N SER A 200 -7.36 30.76 8.60
CA SER A 200 -7.16 32.05 9.29
C SER A 200 -5.73 32.17 9.82
N LEU A 201 -5.07 31.04 10.06
CA LEU A 201 -3.69 30.96 10.57
C LEU A 201 -2.64 30.93 9.46
N TYR A 202 -2.96 30.35 8.30
CA TYR A 202 -2.00 30.11 7.23
C TYR A 202 -2.54 30.51 5.86
N THR A 203 -1.71 31.17 5.07
CA THR A 203 -1.92 31.26 3.62
C THR A 203 -1.80 29.86 2.97
N PRO A 204 -2.33 29.66 1.74
CA PRO A 204 -2.25 28.36 1.09
C PRO A 204 -0.81 27.83 0.95
N SER A 205 0.15 28.72 0.64
CA SER A 205 1.57 28.36 0.49
C SER A 205 2.22 27.96 1.83
N GLN A 206 1.91 28.67 2.91
CA GLN A 206 2.38 28.31 4.25
C GLN A 206 1.81 26.96 4.68
N TYR A 207 0.52 26.72 4.43
CA TYR A 207 -0.10 25.45 4.79
C TYR A 207 0.45 24.28 4.00
N ALA A 208 0.64 24.43 2.68
CA ALA A 208 1.30 23.43 1.85
C ALA A 208 2.71 23.10 2.36
N THR A 209 3.48 24.13 2.74
CA THR A 209 4.82 23.95 3.32
C THR A 209 4.76 23.12 4.60
N LEU A 210 3.83 23.42 5.51
CA LEU A 210 3.65 22.67 6.75
C LEU A 210 3.25 21.21 6.51
N LEU A 211 2.34 20.96 5.56
CA LEU A 211 1.94 19.60 5.19
C LEU A 211 3.11 18.80 4.64
N VAL A 212 3.90 19.38 3.73
CA VAL A 212 5.08 18.72 3.16
C VAL A 212 6.12 18.41 4.25
N GLN A 213 6.36 19.34 5.18
CA GLN A 213 7.30 19.12 6.28
C GLN A 213 6.85 17.98 7.20
N GLN A 214 5.58 17.98 7.62
CA GLN A 214 5.04 16.94 8.48
C GLN A 214 5.02 15.58 7.77
N TYR A 215 4.58 15.55 6.51
CA TYR A 215 4.57 14.35 5.70
C TYR A 215 5.97 13.76 5.52
N ALA A 216 6.98 14.60 5.25
CA ALA A 216 8.37 14.17 5.14
C ALA A 216 8.92 13.60 6.45
N GLN A 217 8.47 14.08 7.62
CA GLN A 217 8.84 13.50 8.91
C GLN A 217 8.18 12.13 9.10
N GLN A 218 6.89 12.03 8.79
CA GLN A 218 6.10 10.79 8.90
C GLN A 218 6.65 9.67 8.00
N LEU A 219 7.10 9.99 6.79
CA LEU A 219 7.73 9.01 5.89
C LEU A 219 9.09 8.50 6.40
N LYS A 220 9.83 9.29 7.18
CA LYS A 220 11.11 8.85 7.78
C LYS A 220 10.92 7.87 8.94
N VAL A 221 9.74 7.83 9.55
CA VAL A 221 9.40 6.86 10.61
C VAL A 221 9.24 5.44 10.05
N GLN A 222 9.18 5.26 8.72
CA GLN A 222 8.96 3.94 8.10
C GLN A 222 10.17 2.99 8.11
N HIS A 223 11.31 3.31 8.73
CA HIS A 223 12.48 2.41 8.83
C HIS A 223 13.22 2.48 10.18
#